data_AF-A0A7C5DLU1-F1
#
_entry.id   AF-A0A7C5DLU1-F1
#
_cell.length_a   1.000
_cell.length_b   1.000
_cell.length_c   1.000
_cell.angle_alpha   90.00
_cell.angle_beta   90.00
_cell.angle_gamma   90.00
#
_symmetry.space_group_name_H-M   'P 1'
#
loop_
_entity.id
_entity.type
_entity.pdbx_description
1 polymer ?
#
loop_
_entity_poly.entity_id
_entity_poly.type
_entity_poly.pdbx_seq_one_letter_code
_entity_poly.pdbx_strand_id
1 'polypeptide(L)'
;MNSKKYIKRAVALAAMLITVSAVSLSAEILLWDNDNYSTIEDPEGAGYVGCEYALEKAFNNMMLSYTTLSYLPTNLSDYDMLFITLGHWCFG
;
A
#
# COMPACT_ATOMS: atom_id res chain seq x y z
N MET A 1 -39.25 16.95 -26.32
CA MET A 1 -38.15 16.76 -25.34
C MET A 1 -37.33 15.53 -25.76
N ASN A 2 -36.02 15.67 -26.02
CA ASN A 2 -35.26 14.67 -26.80
C ASN A 2 -34.59 13.61 -25.91
N SER A 3 -35.37 12.65 -25.41
CA SER A 3 -34.96 11.59 -24.45
C SER A 3 -33.73 10.79 -24.88
N LYS A 4 -33.56 10.56 -26.19
CA LYS A 4 -32.40 9.86 -26.78
C LYS A 4 -31.06 10.55 -26.49
N LYS A 5 -31.06 11.88 -26.32
CA LYS A 5 -29.85 12.67 -26.01
C LYS A 5 -29.37 12.45 -24.56
N TYR A 6 -30.30 12.26 -23.62
CA TYR A 6 -29.98 12.07 -22.20
C TYR A 6 -29.47 10.65 -21.93
N ILE A 7 -30.06 9.64 -22.58
CA ILE A 7 -29.60 8.25 -22.47
C ILE A 7 -28.14 8.11 -22.93
N LYS A 8 -27.77 8.69 -24.07
CA LYS A 8 -26.39 8.66 -24.58
C LYS A 8 -25.38 9.29 -23.61
N ARG A 9 -25.77 10.39 -22.95
CA ARG A 9 -24.93 11.07 -21.95
C ARG A 9 -24.79 10.25 -20.67
N ALA A 10 -25.87 9.64 -20.21
CA ALA A 10 -25.85 8.77 -19.03
C ALA A 10 -24.96 7.53 -19.26
N VAL A 11 -25.03 6.91 -20.44
CA VAL A 11 -24.19 5.77 -20.81
C VAL A 11 -22.70 6.17 -20.88
N ALA A 12 -22.39 7.32 -21.49
CA ALA A 12 -21.01 7.82 -21.55
C ALA A 12 -20.44 8.13 -20.16
N LEU A 13 -21.25 8.74 -19.28
CA LEU A 13 -20.86 9.02 -17.90
C LEU A 13 -20.64 7.72 -17.10
N ALA A 14 -21.54 6.75 -17.23
CA ALA A 14 -21.40 5.45 -16.56
C ALA A 14 -20.14 4.69 -17.04
N ALA A 15 -19.88 4.68 -18.36
CA ALA A 15 -18.66 4.09 -18.91
C ALA A 15 -17.40 4.79 -18.39
N MET A 16 -17.41 6.12 -18.28
CA MET A 16 -16.30 6.91 -17.73
C MET A 16 -16.08 6.64 -16.23
N LEU A 17 -17.14 6.50 -15.43
CA LEU A 17 -17.01 6.17 -14.01
C LEU A 17 -16.45 4.75 -13.79
N ILE A 18 -16.87 3.78 -14.62
CA ILE A 18 -16.37 2.40 -14.57
C ILE A 18 -14.88 2.35 -14.97
N THR A 19 -14.46 3.13 -15.97
CA THR A 19 -13.05 3.15 -16.37
C THR A 19 -12.17 3.89 -15.38
N VAL A 20 -12.60 5.02 -14.82
CA VAL A 20 -11.82 5.77 -13.81
C VAL A 20 -11.58 4.96 -12.53
N SER A 21 -12.55 4.16 -12.10
CA SER A 21 -12.37 3.26 -10.95
C SER A 21 -11.45 2.07 -11.26
N ALA A 22 -11.30 1.69 -12.53
CA ALA A 22 -10.35 0.66 -12.96
C ALA A 22 -8.90 1.17 -13.08
N VAL A 23 -8.68 2.49 -13.14
CA VAL A 23 -7.33 3.09 -13.19
C VAL A 23 -6.89 3.67 -11.84
N SER A 24 -7.40 3.13 -10.72
CA SER A 24 -6.78 3.36 -9.42
C SER A 24 -5.29 3.05 -9.56
N LEU A 25 -4.48 4.10 -9.57
CA LEU A 25 -3.02 4.03 -9.55
C LEU A 25 -2.66 3.47 -8.17
N SER A 26 -2.66 2.15 -8.06
CA SER A 26 -2.03 1.44 -6.95
C SER A 26 -0.55 1.79 -7.03
N ALA A 27 -0.09 2.63 -6.10
CA ALA A 27 1.34 2.82 -5.93
C ALA A 27 1.92 1.48 -5.45
N GLU A 28 2.92 0.95 -6.16
CA GLU A 28 3.58 -0.28 -5.76
C GLU A 28 4.62 0.06 -4.67
N ILE A 29 4.33 -0.31 -3.43
CA ILE A 29 5.17 0.00 -2.28
C ILE A 29 6.05 -1.21 -1.94
N LEU A 30 7.37 -1.01 -1.84
CA LEU A 30 8.26 -1.97 -1.20
C LEU A 30 8.41 -1.61 0.28
N LEU A 31 8.10 -2.55 1.17
CA LEU A 31 8.48 -2.53 2.58
C LEU A 31 9.67 -3.47 2.77
N TRP A 32 10.85 -2.90 2.97
CA TRP A 32 12.06 -3.66 3.28
C TRP A 32 12.20 -3.80 4.78
N ASP A 33 12.02 -5.04 5.25
CA ASP A 33 12.32 -5.43 6.63
C ASP A 33 13.84 -5.62 6.80
N ASN A 34 14.47 -4.65 7.45
CA ASN A 34 15.89 -4.67 7.79
C ASN A 34 16.10 -4.38 9.27
N ASP A 35 15.16 -4.81 10.10
CA ASP A 35 15.12 -4.42 11.51
C ASP A 35 15.94 -5.33 12.45
N ASN A 36 16.54 -6.40 11.91
CA ASN A 36 17.30 -7.39 12.66
C ASN A 36 16.48 -8.04 13.80
N TYR A 37 15.23 -8.41 13.50
CA TYR A 37 14.28 -9.01 14.44
C TYR A 37 13.91 -8.07 15.59
N SER A 38 13.92 -6.77 15.34
CA SER A 38 13.46 -5.78 16.30
C SER A 38 11.96 -5.93 16.50
N THR A 39 11.48 -5.68 17.71
CA THR A 39 10.06 -5.75 18.01
C THR A 39 9.57 -4.51 18.72
N ILE A 40 8.31 -4.18 18.50
CA ILE A 40 7.59 -3.07 19.12
C ILE A 40 6.34 -3.61 19.82
N GLU A 41 5.86 -2.90 20.84
CA GLU A 41 4.59 -3.25 21.50
C GLU A 41 3.40 -2.76 20.66
N ASP A 42 2.47 -3.66 20.29
CA ASP A 42 1.24 -3.30 19.59
C ASP A 42 0.24 -2.63 20.55
N PRO A 43 -0.14 -1.37 20.32
CA PRO A 43 -1.09 -0.66 21.18
C PRO A 43 -2.50 -1.28 21.18
N GLU A 44 -2.82 -2.16 20.22
CA GLU A 44 -4.10 -2.86 20.15
C GLU A 44 -4.09 -4.23 20.88
N GLY A 45 -2.97 -4.59 21.52
CA GLY A 45 -2.91 -5.73 22.44
C GLY A 45 -2.47 -7.05 21.83
N ALA A 46 -1.85 -7.05 20.63
CA ALA A 46 -1.22 -8.25 20.08
C ALA A 46 0.11 -8.65 20.76
N GLY A 47 0.63 -7.83 21.68
CA GLY A 47 1.91 -8.03 22.35
C GLY A 47 3.07 -7.43 21.56
N TYR A 48 4.25 -8.06 21.60
CA TYR A 48 5.41 -7.64 20.81
C TYR A 48 5.33 -8.19 19.39
N VAL A 49 5.40 -7.30 18.41
CA VAL A 49 5.28 -7.58 16.97
C VAL A 49 6.51 -7.03 16.23
N GLY A 50 6.80 -7.53 15.03
CA GLY A 50 7.88 -7.00 14.18
C GLY A 50 7.65 -5.53 13.80
N CYS A 51 8.71 -4.77 13.51
CA CYS A 51 8.54 -3.33 13.19
C CYS A 51 7.74 -3.12 11.90
N GLU A 52 7.85 -4.04 10.94
CA GLU A 52 7.12 -4.07 9.68
C GLU A 52 5.61 -4.13 9.92
N TYR A 53 5.16 -4.82 10.97
CA TYR A 53 3.75 -5.02 11.29
C TYR A 53 2.97 -3.70 11.39
N ALA A 54 3.55 -2.65 12.00
CA ALA A 54 2.87 -1.37 12.13
C ALA A 54 2.62 -0.69 10.77
N LEU A 55 3.57 -0.83 9.84
CA LEU A 55 3.44 -0.29 8.48
C LEU A 55 2.45 -1.12 7.66
N GLU A 56 2.53 -2.45 7.73
CA GLU A 56 1.58 -3.35 7.07
C GLU A 56 0.13 -3.07 7.52
N LYS A 57 -0.09 -2.90 8.83
CA LYS A 57 -1.39 -2.53 9.40
C LYS A 57 -1.88 -1.18 8.88
N ALA A 58 -1.01 -0.17 8.82
CA ALA A 58 -1.34 1.14 8.26
C ALA A 58 -1.70 1.06 6.76
N PHE A 59 -0.91 0.33 5.97
CA PHE A 59 -1.16 0.14 4.54
C PHE A 59 -2.46 -0.62 4.28
N ASN A 60 -2.73 -1.69 5.03
CA ASN A 60 -3.99 -2.44 4.97
C ASN A 60 -5.20 -1.55 5.27
N ASN A 61 -5.11 -0.69 6.31
CA ASN A 61 -6.19 0.25 6.67
C ASN A 61 -6.44 1.31 5.58
N MET A 62 -5.42 1.64 4.78
CA MET A 62 -5.51 2.58 3.66
C MET A 62 -5.84 1.90 2.32
N MET A 63 -6.01 0.56 2.30
CA MET A 63 -6.18 -0.24 1.08
C MET A 63 -5.05 -0.02 0.06
N LEU A 64 -3.81 0.12 0.56
CA LEU A 64 -2.60 0.23 -0.27
C LEU A 64 -2.03 -1.16 -0.57
N SER A 65 -1.56 -1.35 -1.80
CA SER A 65 -0.78 -2.53 -2.18
C SER A 65 0.68 -2.34 -1.76
N TYR A 66 1.28 -3.38 -1.19
CA TYR A 66 2.70 -3.39 -0.84
C TYR A 66 3.27 -4.79 -0.95
N THR A 67 4.59 -4.87 -1.09
CA THR A 67 5.37 -6.10 -0.98
C THR A 67 6.32 -5.97 0.21
N THR A 68 6.25 -6.88 1.17
CA THR A 68 7.22 -6.97 2.27
C THR A 68 8.33 -7.95 1.91
N LEU A 69 9.60 -7.53 2.02
CA LEU A 69 10.77 -8.37 1.76
C LEU A 69 11.79 -8.24 2.90
N SER A 70 12.47 -9.33 3.23
CA SER A 70 13.60 -9.34 4.19
C SER A 70 14.96 -9.04 3.55
N TYR A 71 14.96 -8.63 2.28
CA TYR A 71 16.16 -8.25 1.53
C TYR A 71 15.84 -7.10 0.57
N LEU A 72 16.85 -6.29 0.25
CA LEU A 72 16.72 -5.24 -0.75
C LEU A 72 16.94 -5.83 -2.17
N PRO A 73 15.95 -5.77 -3.08
CA PRO A 73 16.13 -6.20 -4.46
C PRO A 73 17.18 -5.35 -5.18
N THR A 74 17.86 -5.95 -6.16
CA THR A 74 18.82 -5.24 -7.02
C THR A 74 18.14 -4.32 -8.03
N ASN A 75 16.87 -4.59 -8.36
CA ASN A 75 16.04 -3.73 -9.20
C ASN A 75 14.88 -3.16 -8.37
N LEU A 76 14.78 -1.83 -8.34
CA LEU A 76 13.72 -1.09 -7.65
C LEU A 76 12.77 -0.38 -8.62
N SER A 77 12.93 -0.57 -9.93
CA SER A 77 12.14 0.13 -10.96
C SER A 77 10.64 -0.16 -10.90
N ASP A 78 10.28 -1.28 -10.27
CA ASP A 78 8.91 -1.79 -10.22
C ASP A 78 8.13 -1.21 -9.03
N TYR A 79 8.80 -0.45 -8.15
CA TYR A 79 8.22 0.16 -6.97
C TYR A 79 8.21 1.68 -7.09
N ASP A 80 7.09 2.29 -6.74
CA ASP A 80 6.93 3.75 -6.69
C ASP A 80 7.49 4.35 -5.38
N MET A 81 7.46 3.55 -4.30
CA MET A 81 7.88 3.98 -2.97
C MET A 81 8.62 2.85 -2.23
N LEU A 82 9.59 3.23 -1.41
CA LEU A 82 10.36 2.32 -0.56
C LEU A 82 10.25 2.79 0.91
N PHE A 83 9.79 1.89 1.77
CA PHE A 83 9.85 2.03 3.23
C PHE A 83 10.85 1.01 3.78
N ILE A 84 11.60 1.42 4.79
CA ILE A 84 12.64 0.57 5.40
C ILE A 84 12.41 0.58 6.90
N THR A 85 12.22 -0.59 7.49
CA THR A 85 12.30 -0.73 8.96
C THR A 85 13.77 -0.91 9.32
N LEU A 86 14.23 -0.08 10.25
CA LEU A 86 15.59 -0.16 10.78
C LEU A 86 15.49 -0.53 12.26
N GLY A 87 16.29 -1.51 12.64
CA GLY A 87 16.37 -1.97 14.01
C GLY A 87 17.09 -0.97 14.89
N HIS A 88 17.15 -1.30 16.18
CA HIS A 88 18.03 -0.59 17.09
C HIS A 88 19.50 -0.76 16.65
N TRP A 89 20.14 0.34 16.23
CA TRP A 89 21.57 0.36 15.88
C TRP A 89 22.49 0.10 17.10
N CYS A 90 21.95 0.13 18.31
CA CYS A 90 22.72 0.05 19.54
C CYS A 90 22.27 -1.12 20.44
N PHE A 91 22.88 -2.28 20.22
CA PHE A 91 23.27 -3.13 21.35
C PHE A 91 24.64 -2.61 21.84
N GLY A 92 24.60 -1.85 22.93
CA GLY A 92 25.78 -1.54 23.75
C GLY A 92 25.70 -2.37 25.03
#